data_AF-A0A532TAZ5-F1
#
_entry.id   AF-A0A532TAZ5-F1
#
_cell.length_a   1.000
_cell.length_b   1.000
_cell.length_c   1.000
_cell.angle_alpha   90.00
_cell.angle_beta   90.00
_cell.angle_gamma   90.00
#
_symmetry.space_group_name_H-M   'P 1'
#
loop_
_entity.id
_entity.type
_entity.pdbx_description
1 polymer ?
#
loop_
_entity_poly.entity_id
_entity_poly.type
_entity_poly.pdbx_seq_one_letter_code
_entity_poly.pdbx_strand_id
1 'polypeptide(L)'
;MSPEFCFKRYINGLIIVVLKINRDILKTKKLRVIIVLSIEKVNNELGLTWRIDDTAREECMKHFEKSIIFSNRNEWSMLEIVKIYRAQIGVKQQFKELNKRDRISVMPMYHWTDQKIRAHVFISVLALLLSNLLYLKIQLAGITHSKEECFETLEDIKEIRLYYDDEYPPDLILTQMSLLQRRLFKTLDLKRFTEK
;
A
#
# COMPACT_ATOMS: atom_id res chain seq x y z
N MET A 1 26.15 -19.02 7.12
CA MET A 1 25.14 -20.02 7.52
C MET A 1 23.84 -19.59 6.85
N SER A 2 23.62 -20.11 5.65
CA SER A 2 22.62 -19.65 4.69
C SER A 2 21.40 -20.57 4.80
N PRO A 3 20.16 -20.06 4.93
CA PRO A 3 18.99 -20.92 4.96
C PRO A 3 18.66 -21.39 3.54
N GLU A 4 18.73 -22.70 3.31
CA GLU A 4 18.23 -23.36 2.10
C GLU A 4 16.70 -23.44 2.16
N PHE A 5 16.01 -22.86 1.19
CA PHE A 5 14.58 -23.07 0.97
C PHE A 5 14.38 -23.79 -0.35
N CYS A 6 13.90 -25.03 -0.29
CA CYS A 6 13.68 -25.90 -1.44
C CYS A 6 12.23 -25.76 -1.94
N PHE A 7 12.03 -25.29 -3.17
CA PHE A 7 10.72 -25.20 -3.82
C PHE A 7 10.68 -26.13 -5.05
N LYS A 8 9.89 -27.21 -4.97
CA LYS A 8 9.80 -28.27 -5.99
C LYS A 8 8.67 -27.97 -6.99
N ARG A 9 8.97 -27.57 -8.24
CA ARG A 9 8.08 -27.83 -9.41
C ARG A 9 8.68 -27.47 -10.79
N TYR A 10 8.78 -28.52 -11.62
CA TYR A 10 8.75 -28.66 -13.10
C TYR A 10 9.46 -27.65 -14.02
N ILE A 11 9.92 -28.14 -15.18
CA ILE A 11 10.87 -27.54 -16.14
C ILE A 11 10.46 -26.16 -16.72
N ASN A 12 9.18 -25.78 -16.70
CA ASN A 12 8.71 -24.40 -16.98
C ASN A 12 8.97 -23.41 -15.83
N GLY A 13 9.34 -23.92 -14.66
CA GLY A 13 9.57 -23.17 -13.43
C GLY A 13 10.83 -22.33 -13.45
N LEU A 14 11.86 -22.70 -14.23
CA LEU A 14 13.10 -21.90 -14.31
C LEU A 14 12.82 -20.49 -14.87
N ILE A 15 12.11 -20.43 -16.00
CA ILE A 15 11.72 -19.16 -16.65
C ILE A 15 10.78 -18.39 -15.72
N ILE A 16 9.80 -19.06 -15.10
CA ILE A 16 8.85 -18.41 -14.19
C ILE A 16 9.57 -17.84 -12.95
N VAL A 17 10.53 -18.57 -12.38
CA VAL A 17 11.31 -18.14 -11.21
C VAL A 17 12.23 -16.99 -11.58
N VAL A 18 12.93 -17.05 -12.72
CA VAL A 18 13.75 -15.94 -13.25
C VAL A 18 12.90 -14.69 -13.48
N LEU A 19 11.73 -14.84 -14.10
CA LEU A 19 10.81 -13.73 -14.35
C LEU A 19 10.29 -13.15 -13.04
N LYS A 20 9.95 -14.00 -12.07
CA LYS A 20 9.46 -13.57 -10.75
C LYS A 20 10.54 -12.85 -9.95
N ILE A 21 11.78 -13.35 -9.94
CA ILE A 21 12.92 -12.68 -9.29
C ILE A 21 13.21 -11.34 -9.96
N ASN A 22 13.21 -11.28 -11.30
CA ASN A 22 13.42 -10.02 -12.02
C ASN A 22 12.32 -8.99 -11.79
N ARG A 23 11.07 -9.44 -11.66
CA ARG A 23 9.90 -8.58 -11.44
C ARG A 23 9.79 -8.11 -10.01
N ASP A 24 10.04 -8.98 -9.04
CA ASP A 24 9.72 -8.70 -7.63
C ASP A 24 10.94 -8.17 -6.87
N ILE A 25 12.15 -8.64 -7.18
CA ILE A 25 13.38 -8.36 -6.44
C ILE A 25 14.28 -7.40 -7.22
N LEU A 26 14.55 -7.67 -8.50
CA LEU A 26 15.45 -6.86 -9.33
C LEU A 26 14.72 -5.79 -10.16
N LYS A 27 13.83 -5.05 -9.49
CA LYS A 27 13.01 -3.99 -10.11
C LYS A 27 13.85 -2.86 -10.70
N THR A 28 14.95 -2.52 -10.04
CA THR A 28 15.79 -1.37 -10.42
C THR A 28 17.01 -1.83 -11.20
N LYS A 29 17.36 -1.11 -12.28
CA LYS A 29 18.56 -1.38 -13.09
C LYS A 29 19.82 -1.51 -12.24
N LYS A 30 19.97 -0.69 -11.19
CA LYS A 30 21.09 -0.72 -10.24
C LYS A 30 21.18 -2.04 -9.43
N LEU A 31 20.05 -2.61 -9.01
CA LEU A 31 20.03 -3.86 -8.25
C LEU A 31 20.45 -5.07 -9.10
N ARG A 32 20.15 -5.05 -10.41
CA ARG A 32 20.58 -6.07 -11.36
C ARG A 32 22.10 -6.13 -11.56
N VAL A 33 22.78 -5.01 -11.36
CA VAL A 33 24.25 -4.93 -11.50
C VAL A 33 24.93 -5.44 -10.22
N ILE A 34 24.31 -5.23 -9.05
CA ILE A 34 24.90 -5.61 -7.76
C ILE A 34 24.64 -7.08 -7.42
N ILE A 35 23.47 -7.61 -7.77
CA ILE A 35 23.06 -8.98 -7.41
C ILE A 35 23.23 -9.89 -8.63
N VAL A 36 24.25 -10.74 -8.57
CA VAL A 36 24.50 -11.77 -9.59
C VAL A 36 23.78 -13.04 -9.16
N LEU A 37 22.90 -13.54 -10.03
CA LEU A 37 22.13 -14.76 -9.81
C LEU A 37 22.52 -15.79 -10.87
N SER A 38 22.90 -16.97 -10.41
CA SER A 38 23.10 -18.15 -11.23
C SER A 38 22.06 -19.18 -10.83
N ILE A 39 21.30 -19.66 -11.81
CA ILE A 39 20.31 -20.72 -11.58
C ILE A 39 20.76 -21.93 -12.37
N GLU A 40 21.08 -22.99 -11.64
CA GLU A 40 21.59 -24.24 -12.19
C GLU A 40 20.60 -25.37 -11.89
N LYS A 41 20.49 -26.32 -12.82
CA LYS A 41 19.67 -27.51 -12.62
C LYS A 41 20.58 -28.64 -12.17
N VAL A 42 20.63 -28.90 -10.87
CA VAL A 42 21.42 -29.99 -10.29
C VAL A 42 20.46 -31.10 -9.87
N ASN A 43 20.64 -32.31 -10.41
CA ASN A 43 19.87 -33.52 -10.04
C ASN A 43 18.33 -33.35 -10.05
N ASN A 44 17.80 -32.69 -11.09
CA ASN A 44 16.36 -32.45 -11.25
C ASN A 44 15.72 -31.49 -10.24
N GLU A 45 16.54 -30.83 -9.41
CA GLU A 45 16.14 -29.74 -8.52
C GLU A 45 16.76 -28.42 -9.01
N LEU A 46 16.08 -27.30 -8.71
CA LEU A 46 16.53 -25.97 -9.10
C LEU A 46 17.45 -25.42 -8.00
N GLY A 47 18.75 -25.34 -8.29
CA GLY A 47 19.72 -24.66 -7.44
C GLY A 47 19.75 -23.17 -7.76
N LEU A 48 19.46 -22.34 -6.77
CA LEU A 48 19.60 -20.88 -6.86
C LEU A 48 20.84 -20.46 -6.08
N THR A 49 21.86 -20.02 -6.80
CA THR A 49 23.05 -19.41 -6.19
C THR A 49 23.02 -17.92 -6.45
N TRP A 50 23.18 -17.12 -5.41
CA TRP A 50 23.26 -15.67 -5.53
C TRP A 50 24.53 -15.16 -4.88
N ARG A 51 25.11 -14.12 -5.47
CA ARG A 51 26.26 -13.41 -4.94
C ARG A 51 26.05 -11.91 -5.10
N ILE A 52 26.58 -11.16 -4.16
CA ILE A 52 26.74 -9.72 -4.30
C ILE A 52 28.09 -9.48 -4.96
N ASP A 53 28.10 -8.76 -6.07
CA ASP A 53 29.34 -8.28 -6.67
C ASP A 53 29.80 -7.04 -5.91
N ASP A 54 30.85 -7.21 -5.11
CA ASP A 54 31.39 -6.14 -4.27
C ASP A 54 31.97 -4.98 -5.10
N THR A 55 32.52 -5.26 -6.29
CA THR A 55 33.04 -4.21 -7.18
C THR A 55 31.92 -3.36 -7.75
N ALA A 56 30.87 -4.01 -8.27
CA ALA A 56 29.66 -3.34 -8.74
C ALA A 56 28.94 -2.58 -7.61
N ARG A 57 28.93 -3.15 -6.40
CA ARG A 57 28.38 -2.50 -5.21
C ARG A 57 29.15 -1.22 -4.90
N GLU A 58 30.47 -1.26 -4.83
CA GLU A 58 31.29 -0.08 -4.54
C GLU A 58 31.15 1.01 -5.60
N GLU A 59 31.14 0.64 -6.88
CA GLU A 59 30.89 1.59 -7.97
C GLU A 59 29.51 2.23 -7.87
N CYS A 60 28.48 1.45 -7.50
CA CYS A 60 27.15 2.00 -7.28
C CYS A 60 27.14 2.95 -6.07
N MET A 61 27.82 2.57 -4.99
CA MET A 61 27.98 3.36 -3.75
C MET A 61 28.65 4.71 -3.99
N LYS A 62 29.58 4.83 -4.93
CA LYS A 62 30.20 6.12 -5.33
C LYS A 62 29.20 7.14 -5.85
N HIS A 63 28.12 6.68 -6.48
CA HIS A 63 27.08 7.54 -7.06
C HIS A 63 25.92 7.82 -6.09
N PHE A 64 25.92 7.21 -4.90
CA PHE A 64 24.90 7.52 -3.89
C PHE A 64 25.34 8.73 -3.07
N GLU A 65 24.43 9.68 -2.93
CA GLU A 65 24.62 10.80 -2.02
C GLU A 65 24.74 10.29 -0.58
N LYS A 66 25.67 10.87 0.18
CA LYS A 66 25.83 10.57 1.60
C LYS A 66 24.70 11.25 2.36
N SER A 67 23.80 10.47 2.93
CA SER A 67 22.75 10.98 3.82
C SER A 67 23.26 10.99 5.25
N ILE A 68 23.31 12.17 5.87
CA ILE A 68 23.64 12.35 7.28
C ILE A 68 22.32 12.45 8.06
N ILE A 69 22.17 11.62 9.09
CA ILE A 69 20.98 11.61 9.96
C ILE A 69 21.41 12.10 11.34
N PHE A 70 20.80 13.20 11.79
CA PHE A 70 20.95 13.69 13.16
C PHE A 70 19.77 13.20 14.01
N SER A 71 20.04 12.71 15.21
CA SER A 71 19.02 12.25 16.15
C SER A 71 19.43 12.65 17.57
N ASN A 72 18.47 13.12 18.36
CA ASN A 72 18.63 13.36 19.79
C ASN A 72 18.22 12.15 20.65
N ARG A 73 17.89 11.01 20.02
CA ARG A 73 17.45 9.78 20.71
C ARG A 73 18.66 8.90 21.02
N ASN A 74 19.36 9.20 22.11
CA ASN A 74 20.59 8.52 22.51
C ASN A 74 20.38 7.07 22.99
N GLU A 75 19.16 6.74 23.43
CA GLU A 75 18.82 5.39 23.93
C GLU A 75 18.51 4.40 22.79
N TRP A 76 18.38 4.88 21.55
CA TRP A 76 18.00 4.06 20.41
C TRP A 76 19.24 3.52 19.70
N SER A 77 19.15 2.27 19.26
CA SER A 77 20.19 1.72 18.40
C SER A 77 20.24 2.45 17.06
N MET A 78 21.43 2.49 16.45
CA MET A 78 21.61 3.05 15.11
C MET A 78 20.62 2.44 14.10
N LEU A 79 20.35 1.14 14.20
CA LEU A 79 19.42 0.44 13.33
C LEU A 79 17.98 0.96 13.50
N GLU A 80 17.54 1.21 14.72
CA GLU A 80 16.21 1.78 15.00
C GLU A 80 16.07 3.19 14.44
N ILE A 81 17.09 4.03 14.65
CA ILE A 81 17.14 5.39 14.09
C ILE A 81 16.98 5.36 12.56
N VAL A 82 17.75 4.50 11.89
CA VAL A 82 17.66 4.34 10.42
C VAL A 82 16.31 3.80 9.99
N LYS A 83 15.75 2.81 10.70
CA LYS A 83 14.42 2.26 10.40
C LYS A 83 13.33 3.33 10.48
N ILE A 84 13.33 4.12 11.55
CA ILE A 84 12.34 5.18 11.78
C ILE A 84 12.49 6.29 10.74
N TYR A 85 13.72 6.73 10.47
CA TYR A 85 13.99 7.73 9.44
C TYR A 85 13.47 7.28 8.07
N ARG A 86 13.70 6.01 7.70
CA ARG A 86 13.16 5.44 6.46
C ARG A 86 11.64 5.31 6.48
N ALA A 87 11.03 5.02 7.62
CA ALA A 87 9.57 4.95 7.76
C ALA A 87 8.89 6.29 7.49
N GLN A 88 9.59 7.43 7.67
CA GLN A 88 9.10 8.76 7.31
C GLN A 88 8.69 8.86 5.82
N ILE A 89 9.30 8.08 4.94
CA ILE A 89 8.94 8.03 3.52
C ILE A 89 7.48 7.59 3.33
N GLY A 90 7.01 6.64 4.15
CA GLY A 90 5.62 6.19 4.12
C GLY A 90 4.65 7.32 4.45
N VAL A 91 4.97 8.12 5.46
CA VAL A 91 4.18 9.31 5.84
C VAL A 91 4.16 10.33 4.70
N LYS A 92 5.31 10.62 4.08
CA LYS A 92 5.38 11.52 2.91
C LYS A 92 4.52 11.03 1.75
N GLN A 93 4.48 9.71 1.53
CA GLN A 93 3.65 9.11 0.47
C GLN A 93 2.16 9.29 0.77
N GLN A 94 1.73 9.18 2.03
CA GLN A 94 0.35 9.46 2.45
C GLN A 94 -0.02 10.94 2.25
N PHE A 95 0.90 11.87 2.52
CA PHE A 95 0.68 13.29 2.24
C PHE A 95 0.55 13.60 0.75
N LYS A 96 1.09 12.77 -0.15
CA LYS A 96 0.81 12.93 -1.59
C LYS A 96 -0.65 12.68 -1.93
N GLU A 97 -1.37 11.86 -1.16
CA GLU A 97 -2.82 11.66 -1.36
C GLU A 97 -3.59 12.98 -1.20
N LEU A 98 -3.16 13.85 -0.26
CA LEU A 98 -3.77 15.17 -0.08
C LEU A 98 -3.61 16.10 -1.29
N ASN A 99 -2.58 15.86 -2.10
CA ASN A 99 -2.30 16.67 -3.29
C ASN A 99 -2.91 16.05 -4.56
N LYS A 100 -3.36 14.79 -4.51
CA LYS A 100 -4.10 14.19 -5.63
C LYS A 100 -5.49 14.82 -5.69
N ARG A 101 -6.00 15.05 -6.89
CA ARG A 101 -7.33 15.64 -7.13
C ARG A 101 -8.46 14.61 -7.00
N ASP A 102 -8.34 13.76 -5.99
CA ASP A 102 -9.24 12.64 -5.74
C ASP A 102 -10.08 12.91 -4.48
N ARG A 103 -10.58 11.87 -3.82
CA ARG A 103 -11.54 11.88 -2.70
C ARG A 103 -11.20 12.81 -1.52
N ILE A 104 -9.92 13.10 -1.26
CA ILE A 104 -9.47 13.89 -0.10
C ILE A 104 -8.41 14.88 -0.58
N SER A 105 -8.82 15.90 -1.32
CA SER A 105 -7.88 16.89 -1.85
C SER A 105 -7.84 18.15 -1.00
N VAL A 106 -6.64 18.57 -0.64
CA VAL A 106 -6.35 19.92 -0.11
C VAL A 106 -6.37 20.93 -1.27
N MET A 107 -6.17 20.49 -2.51
CA MET A 107 -6.03 21.35 -3.67
C MET A 107 -7.10 21.05 -4.74
N PRO A 108 -7.65 22.06 -5.42
CA PRO A 108 -7.38 23.49 -5.29
C PRO A 108 -8.08 24.12 -4.08
N MET A 109 -7.40 25.05 -3.42
CA MET A 109 -7.96 25.84 -2.33
C MET A 109 -8.51 27.16 -2.87
N TYR A 110 -9.82 27.24 -3.06
CA TYR A 110 -10.48 28.46 -3.58
C TYR A 110 -10.84 29.48 -2.48
N HIS A 111 -10.35 29.27 -1.25
CA HIS A 111 -10.58 30.15 -0.11
C HIS A 111 -9.42 31.14 0.04
N TRP A 112 -9.74 32.41 0.30
CA TRP A 112 -8.75 33.50 0.40
C TRP A 112 -8.56 34.05 1.82
N THR A 113 -9.38 33.63 2.80
CA THR A 113 -9.20 34.06 4.20
C THR A 113 -8.48 32.98 5.01
N ASP A 114 -7.52 33.40 5.83
CA ASP A 114 -6.74 32.51 6.71
C ASP A 114 -7.60 31.57 7.55
N GLN A 115 -8.74 32.04 8.04
CA GLN A 115 -9.67 31.22 8.81
C GLN A 115 -10.25 30.06 7.99
N LYS A 116 -10.69 30.33 6.75
CA LYS A 116 -11.25 29.30 5.86
C LYS A 116 -10.17 28.35 5.35
N ILE A 117 -8.96 28.87 5.11
CA ILE A 117 -7.79 28.06 4.76
C ILE A 117 -7.47 27.06 5.88
N ARG A 118 -7.42 27.52 7.14
CA ARG A 118 -7.18 26.63 8.30
C ARG A 118 -8.26 25.57 8.44
N ALA A 119 -9.54 25.93 8.29
CA ALA A 119 -10.64 24.98 8.36
C ALA A 119 -10.58 23.92 7.25
N HIS A 120 -10.28 24.33 6.02
CA HIS A 120 -10.12 23.42 4.88
C HIS A 120 -9.01 22.40 5.11
N VAL A 121 -7.81 22.88 5.46
CA VAL A 121 -6.67 22.00 5.76
C VAL A 121 -6.98 21.05 6.91
N PHE A 122 -7.64 21.54 7.96
CA PHE A 122 -8.07 20.70 9.08
C PHE A 122 -9.00 19.56 8.64
N ILE A 123 -10.04 19.87 7.86
CA ILE A 123 -10.99 18.87 7.36
C ILE A 123 -10.28 17.87 6.43
N SER A 124 -9.38 18.32 5.55
CA SER A 124 -8.63 17.42 4.67
C SER A 124 -7.73 16.46 5.44
N VAL A 125 -7.02 16.95 6.47
CA VAL A 125 -6.19 16.09 7.34
C VAL A 125 -7.05 15.11 8.12
N LEU A 126 -8.20 15.57 8.65
CA LEU A 126 -9.14 14.71 9.36
C LEU A 126 -9.70 13.60 8.46
N ALA A 127 -10.09 13.94 7.23
CA ALA A 127 -10.54 12.96 6.25
C ALA A 127 -9.45 11.93 5.93
N LEU A 128 -8.19 12.36 5.74
CA LEU A 128 -7.07 11.45 5.51
C LEU A 128 -6.88 10.47 6.69
N LEU A 129 -6.93 10.98 7.92
CA LEU A 129 -6.83 10.15 9.13
C LEU A 129 -7.95 9.11 9.20
N LEU A 130 -9.19 9.52 8.97
CA LEU A 130 -10.35 8.63 8.96
C LEU A 130 -10.23 7.57 7.87
N SER A 131 -9.80 7.93 6.66
CA SER A 131 -9.61 6.99 5.57
C SER A 131 -8.48 5.99 5.82
N ASN A 132 -7.40 6.43 6.47
CA ASN A 132 -6.32 5.53 6.89
C ASN A 132 -6.78 4.57 8.00
N LEU A 133 -7.56 5.06 8.96
CA LEU A 133 -8.16 4.23 10.00
C LEU A 133 -9.11 3.17 9.41
N LEU A 134 -9.94 3.58 8.45
CA LEU A 134 -10.85 2.68 7.75
C LEU A 134 -10.07 1.59 7.00
N TYR A 135 -9.03 1.98 6.27
CA TYR A 135 -8.18 1.06 5.53
C TYR A 135 -7.40 0.12 6.47
N LEU A 136 -6.92 0.61 7.61
CA LEU A 136 -6.28 -0.22 8.63
C LEU A 136 -7.23 -1.33 9.13
N LYS A 137 -8.51 -1.00 9.39
CA LYS A 137 -9.51 -2.01 9.76
C LYS A 137 -9.71 -3.07 8.68
N ILE A 138 -9.73 -2.66 7.41
CA ILE A 138 -9.84 -3.56 6.25
C ILE A 138 -8.62 -4.49 6.17
N GLN A 139 -7.41 -3.95 6.36
CA GLN A 139 -6.18 -4.75 6.36
C GLN A 139 -6.12 -5.75 7.52
N LEU A 140 -6.54 -5.34 8.72
CA LEU A 140 -6.62 -6.22 9.89
C LEU A 140 -7.62 -7.38 9.68
N ALA A 141 -8.64 -7.18 8.85
CA ALA A 141 -9.57 -8.24 8.45
C ALA A 141 -9.02 -9.19 7.37
N GLY A 142 -7.78 -9.02 6.94
CA GLY A 142 -7.11 -9.88 5.97
C GLY A 142 -7.43 -9.57 4.50
N ILE A 143 -8.00 -8.39 4.21
CA ILE A 143 -8.25 -7.95 2.84
C ILE A 143 -6.99 -7.25 2.31
N THR A 144 -6.40 -7.82 1.26
CA THR A 144 -5.08 -7.40 0.72
C THR A 144 -5.15 -6.44 -0.47
N HIS A 145 -6.35 -5.95 -0.81
CA HIS A 145 -6.54 -5.01 -1.92
C HIS A 145 -5.97 -3.64 -1.58
N SER A 146 -5.65 -2.84 -2.59
CA SER A 146 -5.17 -1.47 -2.39
C SER A 146 -6.25 -0.59 -1.74
N LYS A 147 -5.81 0.52 -1.13
CA LYS A 147 -6.72 1.49 -0.53
C LYS A 147 -7.68 2.00 -1.60
N GLU A 148 -7.18 2.44 -2.74
CA GLU A 148 -7.97 2.94 -3.86
C GLU A 148 -9.05 1.94 -4.30
N GLU A 149 -8.70 0.68 -4.57
CA GLU A 149 -9.67 -0.36 -4.96
C GLU A 149 -10.75 -0.59 -3.90
N CYS A 150 -10.38 -0.59 -2.62
CA CYS A 150 -11.35 -0.77 -1.54
C CYS A 150 -12.37 0.39 -1.49
N PHE A 151 -11.90 1.62 -1.67
CA PHE A 151 -12.77 2.80 -1.64
C PHE A 151 -13.67 2.88 -2.90
N GLU A 152 -13.16 2.55 -4.09
CA GLU A 152 -13.99 2.45 -5.32
C GLU A 152 -15.08 1.40 -5.15
N THR A 153 -14.69 0.24 -4.63
CA THR A 153 -15.63 -0.86 -4.42
C THR A 153 -16.75 -0.47 -3.44
N LEU A 154 -16.44 0.34 -2.41
CA LEU A 154 -17.42 0.87 -1.47
C LEU A 154 -18.32 1.94 -2.09
N GLU A 155 -17.79 2.81 -2.94
CA GLU A 155 -18.57 3.84 -3.63
C GLU A 155 -19.62 3.26 -4.58
N ASP A 156 -19.35 2.09 -5.15
CA ASP A 156 -20.26 1.36 -6.03
C ASP A 156 -21.44 0.72 -5.29
N ILE A 157 -21.39 0.63 -3.95
CA ILE A 157 -22.54 0.19 -3.16
C ILE A 157 -23.54 1.33 -3.11
N LYS A 158 -24.73 1.13 -3.69
CA LYS A 158 -25.80 2.13 -3.71
C LYS A 158 -27.00 1.64 -2.91
N GLU A 159 -27.58 2.56 -2.17
CA GLU A 159 -28.86 2.41 -1.49
C GLU A 159 -29.93 3.14 -2.31
N ILE A 160 -30.98 2.42 -2.67
CA ILE A 160 -32.13 2.94 -3.41
C ILE A 160 -33.29 3.02 -2.42
N ARG A 161 -33.84 4.22 -2.25
CA ARG A 161 -35.06 4.45 -1.46
C ARG A 161 -36.21 4.73 -2.41
N LEU A 162 -37.22 3.89 -2.38
CA LEU A 162 -38.43 4.00 -3.19
C LEU A 162 -39.54 4.62 -2.36
N TYR A 163 -39.94 5.84 -2.70
CA TYR A 163 -41.06 6.53 -2.07
C TYR A 163 -42.31 6.30 -2.94
N TYR A 164 -43.31 5.63 -2.35
CA TYR A 164 -44.58 5.35 -3.04
C TYR A 164 -45.67 6.36 -2.70
N ASP A 165 -45.65 6.90 -1.48
CA ASP A 165 -46.55 7.96 -0.99
C ASP A 165 -45.90 8.70 0.18
N ASP A 166 -46.33 9.92 0.50
CA ASP A 166 -45.74 10.75 1.58
C ASP A 166 -46.07 10.21 2.99
N GLU A 167 -47.06 9.32 3.10
CA GLU A 167 -47.51 8.73 4.38
C GLU A 167 -46.75 7.47 4.81
N TYR A 168 -46.04 6.80 3.88
CA TYR A 168 -45.36 5.53 4.17
C TYR A 168 -43.83 5.68 4.11
N PRO A 169 -43.09 4.97 4.99
CA PRO A 169 -41.63 4.94 4.92
C PRO A 169 -41.19 4.33 3.58
N PRO A 170 -40.10 4.84 2.98
CA PRO A 170 -39.63 4.34 1.69
C PRO A 170 -39.13 2.90 1.79
N ASP A 171 -39.36 2.11 0.73
CA ASP A 171 -38.74 0.80 0.60
C ASP A 171 -37.25 0.97 0.30
N LEU A 172 -36.42 0.24 1.04
CA LEU A 172 -34.97 0.38 1.02
C LEU A 172 -34.34 -0.84 0.35
N ILE A 173 -33.77 -0.65 -0.84
CA ILE A 173 -33.17 -1.70 -1.67
C ILE A 173 -31.69 -1.42 -1.86
N LEU A 174 -30.83 -2.39 -1.53
CA LEU A 174 -29.40 -2.32 -1.82
C LEU A 174 -29.09 -2.95 -3.18
N THR A 175 -28.14 -2.36 -3.91
CA THR A 175 -27.66 -2.96 -5.16
C THR A 175 -27.02 -4.34 -4.94
N GLN A 176 -27.03 -5.17 -5.98
CA GLN A 176 -26.37 -6.47 -5.93
C GLN A 176 -24.88 -6.30 -5.65
N MET A 177 -24.43 -6.83 -4.51
CA MET A 177 -23.04 -6.70 -4.08
C MET A 177 -22.16 -7.82 -4.64
N SER A 178 -21.01 -7.43 -5.19
CA SER A 178 -19.91 -8.34 -5.53
C SER A 178 -19.32 -9.03 -4.28
N LEU A 179 -18.50 -10.06 -4.48
CA LEU A 179 -17.89 -10.79 -3.36
C LEU A 179 -16.98 -9.89 -2.50
N LEU A 180 -16.27 -8.95 -3.13
CA LEU A 180 -15.43 -7.95 -2.46
C LEU A 180 -16.31 -6.97 -1.67
N GLN A 181 -17.36 -6.43 -2.30
CA GLN A 181 -18.32 -5.52 -1.65
C GLN A 181 -18.95 -6.14 -0.41
N ARG A 182 -19.41 -7.40 -0.49
CA ARG A 182 -19.98 -8.12 0.67
C ARG A 182 -18.98 -8.26 1.80
N ARG A 183 -17.72 -8.59 1.48
CA ARG A 183 -16.65 -8.71 2.48
C ARG A 183 -16.39 -7.36 3.15
N LEU A 184 -16.28 -6.27 2.39
CA LEU A 184 -16.11 -4.93 2.95
C LEU A 184 -17.31 -4.49 3.78
N PHE A 185 -18.53 -4.69 3.27
CA PHE A 185 -19.78 -4.35 3.93
C PHE A 185 -19.91 -5.04 5.30
N LYS A 186 -19.57 -6.33 5.37
CA LYS A 186 -19.53 -7.08 6.63
C LYS A 186 -18.41 -6.62 7.56
N THR A 187 -17.21 -6.41 7.03
CA THR A 187 -16.03 -6.01 7.82
C THR A 187 -16.22 -4.66 8.50
N LEU A 188 -16.86 -3.72 7.80
CA LEU A 188 -17.11 -2.37 8.28
C LEU A 188 -18.41 -2.25 9.09
N ASP A 189 -19.17 -3.36 9.19
CA ASP A 189 -20.46 -3.42 9.86
C ASP A 189 -21.40 -2.31 9.36
N LEU A 190 -21.55 -2.22 8.03
CA LEU A 190 -22.36 -1.16 7.40
C LEU A 190 -23.87 -1.42 7.52
N LYS A 191 -24.27 -2.65 7.87
CA LYS A 191 -25.67 -3.03 8.09
C LYS A 191 -26.36 -2.15 9.15
N ARG A 192 -25.62 -1.66 10.15
CA ARG A 192 -26.14 -0.77 11.19
C ARG A 192 -26.74 0.54 10.65
N PHE A 193 -26.43 0.92 9.41
CA PHE A 193 -26.91 2.16 8.79
C PHE A 193 -28.10 1.94 7.86
N THR A 194 -28.42 0.69 7.49
CA THR A 194 -29.47 0.37 6.52
C THR A 194 -30.82 0.04 7.17
N GLU A 195 -30.86 -0.13 8.50
CA GLU A 195 -32.04 -0.57 9.26
C GLU A 195 -32.76 0.58 10.00
N LYS A 196 -32.70 1.81 9.47
CA LYS A 196 -33.36 2.99 10.07
C LYS A 196 -34.48 3.54 9.21
#